data_AF-A0A068UVN5-F1
#
_entry.id   AF-A0A068UVN5-F1
#
_cell.length_a   1.000
_cell.length_b   1.000
_cell.length_c   1.000
_cell.angle_alpha   90.00
_cell.angle_beta   90.00
_cell.angle_gamma   90.00
#
_symmetry.space_group_name_H-M   'P 1'
#
loop_
_entity.id
_entity.type
_entity.pdbx_description
1 polymer ?
#
loop_
_entity_poly.entity_id
_entity_poly.type
_entity_poly.pdbx_seq_one_letter_code
_entity_poly.pdbx_strand_id
1 'polypeptide(L)'
;MKKPLVDSFWTKSHDFPIESFSSNLIFNTICDDPLVRRGPSGFSVPAIYRSGFKCRVCNKTYSSKNIYLDLTVTAGSKDYNELKPAGTELFRSPLVSFLYERGWRQNFNCSGFPGPNKEVKFLWLLLYRYFPNR
;
A
#
# COMPACT_ATOMS: atom_id res chain seq x y z
N MET A 1 -28.55 3.91 44.24
CA MET A 1 -28.40 5.01 43.24
C MET A 1 -26.90 5.14 42.93
N LYS A 2 -26.55 5.13 41.64
CA LYS A 2 -25.22 5.30 41.00
C LYS A 2 -24.21 4.14 41.15
N LYS A 3 -23.99 3.46 40.01
CA LYS A 3 -23.00 2.42 39.72
C LYS A 3 -21.61 3.04 39.44
N PRO A 4 -20.51 2.29 39.66
CA PRO A 4 -19.17 2.67 39.22
C PRO A 4 -19.03 2.60 37.69
N LEU A 5 -18.14 3.44 37.16
CA LEU A 5 -17.99 3.75 35.74
C LEU A 5 -16.56 3.41 35.32
N VAL A 6 -16.32 2.17 34.91
CA VAL A 6 -15.26 1.79 33.98
C VAL A 6 -15.55 0.37 33.48
N ASP A 7 -15.15 0.05 32.26
CA ASP A 7 -15.34 -1.24 31.55
C ASP A 7 -16.54 -1.35 30.62
N SER A 8 -16.61 -0.47 29.61
CA SER A 8 -17.26 -0.82 28.34
C SER A 8 -16.91 0.16 27.24
N PHE A 9 -15.73 0.04 26.63
CA PHE A 9 -15.45 0.76 25.39
C PHE A 9 -14.63 -0.04 24.37
N TRP A 10 -14.86 -1.34 24.32
CA TRP A 10 -14.43 -2.20 23.21
C TRP A 10 -15.51 -3.24 22.90
N THR A 11 -16.67 -2.79 22.44
CA THR A 11 -17.63 -3.62 21.70
C THR A 11 -18.42 -2.72 20.74
N LYS A 12 -17.98 -2.71 19.48
CA LYS A 12 -18.81 -2.85 18.26
C LYS A 12 -18.03 -2.35 17.05
N SER A 13 -17.58 -3.32 16.27
CA SER A 13 -17.48 -3.26 14.82
C SER A 13 -18.85 -2.91 14.22
N HIS A 14 -18.82 -2.23 13.06
CA HIS A 14 -19.95 -1.68 12.31
C HIS A 14 -20.55 -0.42 12.93
N ASP A 15 -19.89 0.70 12.67
CA ASP A 15 -20.47 1.94 12.16
C ASP A 15 -19.38 3.01 12.30
N PHE A 16 -18.77 3.41 11.18
CA PHE A 16 -18.01 4.66 11.14
C PHE A 16 -19.05 5.78 11.29
N PRO A 17 -19.07 6.55 12.39
CA PRO A 17 -19.84 7.77 12.40
C PRO A 17 -19.13 8.68 11.40
N ILE A 18 -19.78 8.97 10.28
CA ILE A 18 -19.35 10.06 9.39
C ILE A 18 -19.71 11.36 10.11
N GLU A 19 -19.05 11.63 11.23
CA GLU A 19 -18.98 12.96 11.82
C GLU A 19 -17.85 13.70 11.10
N SER A 20 -18.27 14.59 10.20
CA SER A 20 -17.46 15.43 9.32
C SER A 20 -16.62 14.65 8.30
N PHE A 21 -16.89 14.92 7.02
CA PHE A 21 -15.92 14.70 5.95
C PHE A 21 -14.71 15.63 6.21
N SER A 22 -13.86 15.24 7.17
CA SER A 22 -12.64 15.96 7.47
C SER A 22 -11.69 15.73 6.32
N SER A 23 -11.41 16.79 5.58
CA SER A 23 -10.67 16.86 4.32
C SER A 23 -9.19 16.43 4.38
N ASN A 24 -8.78 15.61 5.35
CA ASN A 24 -7.39 15.25 5.58
C ASN A 24 -7.21 13.81 6.10
N LEU A 25 -7.79 12.83 5.40
CA LEU A 25 -7.53 11.41 5.68
C LEU A 25 -6.15 11.03 5.13
N ILE A 26 -5.24 10.62 6.03
CA ILE A 26 -3.93 10.06 5.66
C ILE A 26 -4.01 8.57 5.86
N PHE A 27 -3.63 7.80 4.84
CA PHE A 27 -3.65 6.35 4.89
C PHE A 27 -2.24 5.77 5.02
N ASN A 28 -2.16 4.57 5.58
CA ASN A 28 -0.93 3.81 5.63
C ASN A 28 -0.73 2.98 4.35
N THR A 29 0.48 2.97 3.79
CA THR A 29 0.86 2.17 2.62
C THR A 29 0.94 0.66 2.86
N ILE A 30 0.89 0.20 4.11
CA ILE A 30 1.00 -1.24 4.46
C ILE A 30 -0.37 -1.93 4.54
N CYS A 31 -1.37 -1.23 5.08
CA CYS A 31 -2.68 -1.84 5.38
C CYS A 31 -3.86 -1.03 4.85
N ASP A 32 -3.60 0.07 4.13
CA ASP A 32 -4.62 0.93 3.52
C ASP A 32 -5.68 1.47 4.51
N ASP A 33 -5.38 1.44 5.81
CA ASP A 33 -6.23 1.98 6.87
C ASP A 33 -5.88 3.44 7.18
N PRO A 34 -6.89 4.25 7.58
CA PRO A 34 -6.66 5.64 7.96
C PRO A 34 -5.82 5.73 9.24
N LEU A 35 -4.85 6.64 9.22
CA LEU A 35 -4.02 6.96 10.37
C LEU A 35 -4.79 7.79 11.39
N VAL A 36 -4.64 7.42 12.66
CA VAL A 36 -5.17 8.19 13.76
C VAL A 36 -4.17 9.28 14.12
N ARG A 37 -4.59 10.52 13.99
CA ARG A 37 -3.82 11.69 14.37
C ARG A 37 -4.09 12.06 15.84
N ARG A 38 -3.02 12.39 16.58
CA ARG A 38 -3.11 13.04 17.89
C ARG A 38 -2.30 14.33 17.87
N GLY A 39 -2.95 15.47 18.11
CA GLY A 39 -2.28 16.76 18.11
C GLY A 39 -3.24 17.91 17.82
N PRO A 40 -2.72 19.13 17.57
CA PRO A 40 -3.53 20.29 17.23
C PRO A 40 -4.30 20.07 15.92
N SER A 41 -5.50 20.65 15.84
CA SER A 41 -6.34 20.61 14.64
C SER A 41 -5.72 21.37 13.46
N GLY A 42 -6.11 21.01 12.23
CA GLY A 42 -5.69 21.68 10.99
C GLY A 42 -4.45 21.05 10.34
N PHE A 43 -4.27 21.25 9.04
CA PHE A 43 -3.21 20.65 8.21
C PHE A 43 -2.08 21.66 7.88
N SER A 44 -1.75 22.53 8.83
CA SER A 44 -0.61 23.44 8.68
C SER A 44 0.69 22.76 9.12
N VAL A 45 1.84 23.17 8.56
CA VAL A 45 3.16 22.61 8.93
C VAL A 45 3.39 22.60 10.45
N PRO A 46 3.08 23.68 11.21
CA PRO A 46 3.22 23.66 12.67
C PRO A 46 2.27 22.67 13.37
N ALA A 47 1.07 22.48 12.83
CA ALA A 47 0.08 21.55 13.39
C ALA A 47 0.44 20.09 13.10
N ILE A 48 1.03 19.81 11.94
CA ILE A 48 1.51 18.48 11.54
C ILE A 48 2.74 18.11 12.37
N TYR A 49 3.71 19.03 12.49
CA TYR A 49 4.94 18.83 13.27
C TYR A 49 4.68 18.49 14.74
N ARG A 50 3.64 19.06 15.33
CA ARG A 50 3.22 18.81 16.72
C ARG A 50 2.23 17.66 16.87
N SER A 51 1.99 16.90 15.80
CA SER A 51 1.06 15.78 15.81
C SER A 51 1.74 14.44 15.57
N GLY A 52 1.32 13.43 16.31
CA GLY A 52 1.72 12.04 16.10
C GLY A 52 0.70 11.32 15.24
N PHE A 53 1.17 10.45 14.35
CA PHE A 53 0.34 9.63 13.48
C PHE A 53 0.58 8.16 13.78
N LYS A 54 -0.49 7.40 14.00
CA LYS A 54 -0.40 5.97 14.30
C LYS A 54 -1.50 5.19 13.60
N CYS A 55 -1.14 4.07 12.97
CA CYS A 55 -2.10 3.11 12.47
C CYS A 55 -2.58 2.20 13.61
N ARG A 56 -3.89 1.94 13.72
CA ARG A 56 -4.46 1.03 14.71
C ARG A 56 -4.27 -0.44 14.33
N VAL A 57 -4.27 -0.76 13.04
CA VAL A 57 -4.26 -2.14 12.55
C VAL A 57 -2.85 -2.72 12.56
N CYS A 58 -1.89 -2.05 11.92
CA CYS A 58 -0.50 -2.54 11.88
C CYS A 58 0.40 -2.00 13.01
N ASN A 59 -0.15 -1.17 13.91
CA ASN A 59 0.53 -0.55 15.05
C ASN A 59 1.77 0.30 14.69
N LYS A 60 1.96 0.68 13.42
CA LYS A 60 3.07 1.54 12.96
C LYS A 60 2.85 2.99 13.38
N THR A 61 3.93 3.63 13.81
CA THR A 61 3.98 5.03 14.22
C THR A 61 4.80 5.82 13.24
N TYR A 62 4.25 6.94 12.77
CA TYR A 62 4.92 7.85 11.85
C TYR A 62 5.27 9.14 12.60
N SER A 63 6.52 9.55 12.49
CA SER A 63 7.03 10.77 13.12
C SER A 63 7.09 11.89 12.08
N SER A 64 6.55 13.05 12.43
CA SER A 64 6.78 14.28 11.66
C SER A 64 8.14 14.87 12.03
N LYS A 65 9.19 14.60 11.24
CA LYS A 65 10.50 15.22 11.44
C LYS A 65 10.56 16.54 10.68
N ASN A 66 10.93 17.61 11.39
CA ASN A 66 11.14 18.96 10.84
C ASN A 66 9.94 19.51 10.06
N ILE A 67 9.92 19.31 8.74
CA ILE A 67 9.00 19.95 7.80
C ILE A 67 8.10 18.95 7.06
N TYR A 68 8.27 17.65 7.27
CA TYR A 68 7.52 16.61 6.56
C TYR A 68 7.08 15.49 7.49
N LEU A 69 5.99 14.83 7.08
CA LEU A 69 5.53 13.58 7.65
C LEU A 69 6.08 12.44 6.77
N ASP A 70 6.96 11.63 7.34
CA ASP A 70 7.50 10.46 6.65
C ASP A 70 6.49 9.31 6.73
N LEU A 71 5.94 8.89 5.59
CA LEU A 71 5.01 7.75 5.45
C LEU A 71 5.67 6.55 4.75
N THR A 72 7.00 6.58 4.58
CA THR A 72 7.71 5.46 3.98
C THR A 72 7.59 4.21 4.85
N VAL A 73 7.76 3.03 4.24
CA VAL A 73 7.71 1.75 4.96
C VAL A 73 8.76 1.68 6.08
N THR A 74 9.86 2.41 5.92
CA THR A 74 10.97 2.54 6.88
C THR A 74 10.85 3.76 7.80
N ALA A 75 9.71 4.46 7.80
CA ALA A 75 9.53 5.63 8.65
C ALA A 75 9.80 5.27 10.12
N GLY A 76 10.81 5.90 10.71
CA GLY A 76 11.23 5.67 12.10
C GLY A 76 12.33 4.62 12.29
N SER A 77 12.69 3.83 11.28
CA SER A 77 13.90 2.98 11.29
C SER A 77 15.04 3.67 10.54
N LYS A 78 16.27 3.56 11.05
CA LYS A 78 17.48 3.97 10.30
C LYS A 78 17.93 2.87 9.34
N ASP A 79 17.53 1.64 9.62
CA ASP A 79 17.91 0.47 8.86
C ASP A 79 16.81 0.11 7.87
N TYR A 80 17.22 0.05 6.61
CA TYR A 80 16.41 -0.45 5.51
C TYR A 80 16.47 -1.97 5.51
N ASN A 81 15.52 -2.62 6.20
CA ASN A 81 15.35 -4.06 6.13
C ASN A 81 14.27 -4.39 5.09
N GLU A 82 14.62 -4.20 3.81
CA GLU A 82 13.90 -4.91 2.76
C GLU A 82 14.20 -6.40 2.94
N LEU A 83 13.25 -7.12 3.54
CA LEU A 83 13.17 -8.55 3.35
C LEU A 83 12.95 -8.79 1.85
N LYS A 84 14.04 -8.97 1.10
CA LYS A 84 13.98 -9.36 -0.30
C LYS A 84 13.61 -10.84 -0.32
N PRO A 85 12.36 -11.20 -0.67
CA PRO A 85 12.04 -12.61 -0.81
C PRO A 85 12.89 -13.18 -1.94
N ALA A 86 13.39 -14.42 -1.77
CA ALA A 86 14.32 -15.05 -2.72
C ALA A 86 13.83 -15.00 -4.19
N GLY A 87 12.51 -14.99 -4.41
CA GLY A 87 11.91 -14.84 -5.74
C GLY A 87 12.22 -13.50 -6.44
N THR A 88 12.50 -12.42 -5.71
CA THR A 88 12.85 -11.11 -6.29
C THR A 88 14.29 -11.02 -6.77
N GLU A 89 15.15 -11.97 -6.38
CA GLU A 89 16.54 -12.04 -6.85
C GLU A 89 16.70 -12.93 -8.07
N LEU A 90 15.76 -13.86 -8.30
CA LEU A 90 15.76 -14.73 -9.47
C LEU A 90 15.91 -13.92 -10.77
N PHE A 91 15.08 -12.89 -10.97
CA PHE A 91 15.14 -12.05 -12.17
C PHE A 91 16.32 -11.07 -12.20
N ARG A 92 17.10 -10.95 -11.12
CA ARG A 92 18.34 -10.18 -11.10
C ARG A 92 19.56 -10.99 -11.52
N SER A 93 19.44 -12.32 -11.60
CA SER A 93 20.55 -13.19 -11.98
C SER A 93 20.84 -13.11 -13.49
N PRO A 94 22.10 -12.90 -13.90
CA PRO A 94 22.48 -12.92 -15.32
C PRO A 94 22.12 -14.22 -16.03
N LEU A 95 22.15 -15.35 -15.32
CA LEU A 95 21.77 -16.68 -15.83
C LEU A 95 20.27 -16.74 -16.16
N VAL A 96 19.45 -16.14 -15.30
CA VAL A 96 18.02 -16.06 -15.53
C VAL A 96 17.73 -15.20 -16.75
N SER A 97 18.37 -14.03 -16.88
CA SER A 97 18.24 -13.20 -18.08
C SER A 97 18.60 -13.96 -19.36
N PHE A 98 19.71 -14.70 -19.34
CA PHE A 98 20.17 -15.51 -20.48
C PHE A 98 19.16 -16.59 -20.90
N LEU A 99 18.58 -17.31 -19.92
CA LEU A 99 17.58 -18.34 -20.16
C LEU A 99 16.22 -17.74 -20.55
N TYR A 100 15.88 -16.58 -19.98
CA TYR A 100 14.64 -15.86 -20.26
C TYR A 100 14.56 -15.46 -21.73
N GLU A 101 15.64 -14.91 -22.29
CA GLU A 101 15.78 -14.59 -23.72
C GLU A 101 15.72 -15.83 -24.62
N ARG A 102 16.16 -16.99 -24.13
CA ARG A 102 16.24 -18.26 -24.88
C ARG A 102 15.04 -19.17 -24.75
N GLY A 103 13.94 -18.66 -24.21
CA GLY A 103 12.67 -19.36 -24.26
C GLY A 103 12.16 -19.90 -22.94
N TRP A 104 12.76 -19.52 -21.81
CA TRP A 104 12.23 -19.89 -20.49
C TRP A 104 10.85 -19.26 -20.22
N ARG A 105 10.58 -18.08 -20.80
CA ARG A 105 9.27 -17.38 -20.67
C ARG A 105 8.09 -18.25 -21.14
N GLN A 106 8.30 -19.14 -22.09
CA GLN A 106 7.28 -19.99 -22.69
C GLN A 106 6.71 -20.99 -21.67
N ASN A 107 7.48 -21.36 -20.64
CA ASN A 107 7.05 -22.25 -19.57
C ASN A 107 6.01 -21.62 -18.64
N PHE A 108 5.83 -20.30 -18.65
CA PHE A 108 4.79 -19.63 -17.86
C PHE A 108 3.37 -19.80 -18.42
N ASN A 109 3.22 -20.43 -19.58
CA ASN A 109 1.91 -20.79 -20.12
C ASN A 109 1.11 -21.70 -19.16
N CYS A 110 1.79 -22.49 -18.33
CA CYS A 110 1.16 -23.32 -17.28
C CYS A 110 0.76 -22.52 -16.04
N SER A 111 1.33 -21.33 -15.83
CA SER A 111 1.06 -20.46 -14.67
C SER A 111 0.07 -19.34 -14.99
N GLY A 112 -0.66 -19.45 -16.11
CA GLY A 112 -1.70 -18.50 -16.52
C GLY A 112 -1.21 -17.32 -17.36
N PHE A 113 0.08 -17.26 -17.73
CA PHE A 113 0.56 -16.24 -18.66
C PHE A 113 0.35 -16.70 -20.11
N PRO A 114 -0.60 -16.11 -20.86
CA PRO A 114 -0.82 -16.47 -22.24
C PRO A 114 0.47 -16.18 -23.03
N GLY A 115 1.06 -17.18 -23.67
CA GLY A 115 2.32 -17.00 -24.40
C GLY A 115 2.21 -15.96 -25.55
N PRO A 116 3.34 -15.65 -26.22
CA PRO A 116 3.45 -14.53 -27.17
C PRO A 116 2.34 -14.49 -28.23
N ASN A 117 1.98 -15.65 -28.80
CA ASN A 117 0.95 -15.73 -29.84
C ASN A 117 -0.44 -15.34 -29.33
N LYS A 118 -0.76 -15.68 -28.08
CA LYS A 118 -2.04 -15.35 -27.46
C LYS A 118 -2.08 -13.87 -27.05
N GLU A 119 -0.98 -13.32 -26.54
CA GLU A 119 -0.86 -11.87 -26.26
C GLU A 119 -1.10 -11.03 -27.51
N VAL A 120 -0.48 -11.40 -28.64
CA VAL A 120 -0.68 -10.71 -29.93
C VAL A 120 -2.14 -10.82 -30.38
N LYS A 121 -2.77 -11.99 -30.22
CA LYS A 121 -4.20 -12.16 -30.53
C LYS A 121 -5.08 -11.27 -29.65
N PHE A 122 -4.82 -11.18 -28.35
CA PHE A 122 -5.57 -10.29 -27.46
C PHE A 122 -5.37 -8.83 -27.82
N LEU A 123 -4.15 -8.42 -28.15
CA LEU A 123 -3.87 -7.07 -28.64
C LEU A 123 -4.66 -6.76 -29.92
N TRP A 124 -4.64 -7.66 -30.89
CA TRP A 124 -5.43 -7.53 -32.12
C TRP A 124 -6.93 -7.44 -31.85
N LEU A 125 -7.46 -8.26 -30.93
CA LEU A 125 -8.86 -8.19 -30.54
C LEU A 125 -9.23 -6.87 -29.88
N LEU A 126 -8.37 -6.34 -29.00
CA LEU A 126 -8.56 -5.03 -28.39
C LEU A 126 -8.50 -3.93 -29.45
N LEU A 127 -7.51 -3.96 -30.34
CA LEU A 127 -7.40 -2.98 -31.42
C LEU A 127 -8.63 -2.99 -32.34
N TYR A 128 -9.10 -4.16 -32.76
CA TYR A 128 -10.29 -4.29 -33.60
C TYR A 128 -11.58 -3.84 -32.89
N ARG A 129 -11.68 -4.09 -31.57
CA ARG A 129 -12.80 -3.67 -30.74
C ARG A 129 -12.84 -2.15 -30.52
N TYR A 130 -11.69 -1.52 -30.30
CA TYR A 130 -11.58 -0.11 -29.93
C TYR A 130 -11.34 0.83 -31.14
N PHE A 131 -10.79 0.32 -32.24
CA PHE A 131 -10.48 1.08 -33.46
C PHE A 131 -10.93 0.32 -34.72
N PRO A 132 -12.25 0.20 -34.98
CA PRO A 132 -12.78 -0.63 -36.06
C PRO A 132 -12.53 -0.08 -37.48
N ASN A 133 -12.12 1.19 -37.63
CA ASN A 133 -12.01 1.89 -38.91
C ASN A 133 -10.59 2.43 -39.21
N ARG A 134 -9.54 1.72 -38.80
CA ARG A 134 -8.16 2.00 -39.24
C ARG A 134 -7.60 0.89 -40.12
#